data_AF-A0A949MCW6-F1
#
_entry.id   AF-A0A949MCW6-F1
#
_cell.length_a   1.000
_cell.length_b   1.000
_cell.length_c   1.000
_cell.angle_alpha   90.00
_cell.angle_beta   90.00
_cell.angle_gamma   90.00
#
_symmetry.space_group_name_H-M   'P 1'
#
loop_
_entity.id
_entity.type
_entity.pdbx_description
1 polymer ?
#
loop_
_entity_poly.entity_id
_entity_poly.type
_entity_poly.pdbx_seq_one_letter_code
_entity_poly.pdbx_strand_id
1 'polypeptide(L)'
;MARHRGDLLGLRAALSDRLLPVLVGAMSFLAALALGGALACATLAASWRGDTAAALTIQVPQPDDPDTANDGTRLAAVQRALAVDPDVQDAAVMSKAEMNRLISPWLGSDATTLGLSLPAVITAQWQGPGSTDKLASQLQRMSPGTLVKTGALWAARVAALTISLQACALAVLLVVALVAAAVVAVATRSGLAQLRETIDTVHGLGALDSDIAARFAARATWLALGGSAGGTLLALPALAWLAWLAAPFTGPARLGGFFNLPPALIALVPLLPAAAALIGWTTAQLTVRGWLRHLP
;
A
#
# COMPACT_ATOMS: atom_id res chain seq x y z
N MET A 1 31.68 45.95 18.98
CA MET A 1 30.73 45.06 18.27
C MET A 1 31.28 43.63 18.36
N ALA A 2 31.21 42.90 19.48
CA ALA A 2 30.06 42.24 20.12
C ALA A 2 29.46 41.05 19.32
N ARG A 3 30.04 39.85 19.50
CA ARG A 3 29.41 38.51 19.68
C ARG A 3 30.16 37.38 18.95
N HIS A 4 31.16 36.77 19.60
CA HIS A 4 31.67 35.42 19.30
C HIS A 4 32.12 34.74 20.61
N ARG A 5 31.16 34.47 21.50
CA ARG A 5 31.42 33.83 22.82
C ARG A 5 30.58 32.56 23.05
N GLY A 6 30.06 31.94 21.99
CA GLY A 6 29.01 30.93 22.10
C GLY A 6 29.43 29.46 22.07
N ASP A 7 30.64 29.09 21.67
CA ASP A 7 30.96 27.68 21.37
C ASP A 7 32.38 27.29 21.83
N LEU A 8 32.63 27.40 23.14
CA LEU A 8 33.94 27.11 23.74
C LEU A 8 34.23 25.59 23.91
N LEU A 9 33.27 24.72 23.59
CA LEU A 9 33.36 23.27 23.85
C LEU A 9 33.17 22.38 22.61
N GLY A 10 32.99 22.95 21.41
CA GLY A 10 32.75 22.16 20.18
C GLY A 10 31.49 21.27 20.21
N LEU A 11 30.65 21.41 21.24
CA LEU A 11 29.48 20.57 21.49
C LEU A 11 28.48 20.63 20.35
N ARG A 12 28.27 21.80 19.72
CA ARG A 12 27.37 21.91 18.57
C ARG A 12 27.84 21.11 17.37
N ALA A 13 29.14 21.12 17.07
CA ALA A 13 29.71 20.32 15.99
C ALA A 13 29.59 18.81 16.27
N ALA A 14 29.91 18.39 17.50
CA ALA A 14 29.80 17.00 17.92
C ALA A 14 28.34 16.49 17.96
N LEU A 15 27.38 17.36 18.30
CA LEU A 15 25.96 17.04 18.29
C LEU A 15 25.42 16.95 16.85
N SER A 16 25.73 17.91 15.98
CA SER A 16 25.28 17.90 14.58
C SER A 16 25.76 16.66 13.81
N ASP A 17 27.01 16.24 14.00
CA ASP A 17 27.58 15.06 13.31
C ASP A 17 26.95 13.74 13.80
N ARG A 18 26.49 13.68 15.06
CA ARG A 18 25.76 12.52 15.63
C ARG A 18 24.26 12.54 15.35
N LEU A 19 23.62 13.71 15.27
CA LEU A 19 22.17 13.82 15.03
C LEU A 19 21.80 13.49 13.58
N LEU A 20 22.67 13.78 12.61
CA LEU A 20 22.42 13.52 11.19
C LEU A 20 22.02 12.05 10.90
N PRO A 21 22.83 11.03 11.27
CA PRO A 21 22.47 9.64 10.99
C PRO A 21 21.22 9.19 11.77
N VAL A 22 20.96 9.75 12.96
CA VAL A 22 19.73 9.47 13.72
C VAL A 22 18.50 10.04 13.02
N LEU A 23 18.56 11.29 12.53
CA LEU A 23 17.47 11.92 11.77
C LEU A 23 17.21 11.19 10.45
N VAL A 24 18.26 10.86 9.71
CA VAL A 24 18.13 10.08 8.46
C VAL A 24 17.57 8.69 8.74
N GLY A 25 17.98 8.06 9.85
CA GLY A 25 17.39 6.79 10.28
C GLY A 25 15.91 6.89 10.62
N ALA A 26 15.49 7.92 11.36
CA ALA A 26 14.08 8.16 11.64
C ALA A 26 13.26 8.44 10.37
N MET A 27 13.78 9.23 9.44
CA MET A 27 13.16 9.50 8.13
C MET A 27 13.03 8.21 7.30
N SER A 28 14.09 7.40 7.26
CA SER A 28 14.08 6.10 6.56
C SER A 28 13.12 5.11 7.19
N PHE A 29 12.99 5.10 8.51
CA PHE A 29 12.02 4.30 9.24
C PHE A 29 10.58 4.68 8.86
N LEU A 30 10.26 5.99 8.86
CA LEU A 30 8.95 6.48 8.43
C LEU A 30 8.67 6.17 6.96
N ALA A 31 9.67 6.32 6.09
CA ALA A 31 9.56 5.96 4.68
C ALA A 31 9.28 4.46 4.49
N ALA A 32 9.98 3.60 5.24
CA ALA A 32 9.77 2.16 5.22
C ALA A 32 8.35 1.78 5.67
N LEU A 33 7.83 2.43 6.73
CA LEU A 33 6.45 2.22 7.20
C LEU A 33 5.42 2.67 6.16
N ALA A 34 5.60 3.85 5.55
CA ALA A 34 4.69 4.37 4.54
C ALA A 34 4.61 3.45 3.30
N LEU A 35 5.77 3.00 2.81
CA LEU A 35 5.83 2.06 1.68
C LEU A 35 5.28 0.69 2.03
N GLY A 36 5.67 0.14 3.19
CA GLY A 36 5.18 -1.15 3.66
C GLY A 36 3.66 -1.14 3.83
N GLY A 37 3.11 -0.07 4.39
CA GLY A 37 1.66 0.14 4.50
C GLY A 37 0.97 0.23 3.13
N ALA A 38 1.51 1.01 2.19
CA ALA A 38 0.96 1.14 0.84
C ALA A 38 0.92 -0.21 0.09
N LEU A 39 1.99 -1.01 0.21
CA LEU A 39 2.06 -2.36 -0.37
C LEU A 39 1.09 -3.32 0.32
N ALA A 40 1.00 -3.28 1.65
CA ALA A 40 0.04 -4.09 2.40
C ALA A 40 -1.40 -3.81 1.95
N CYS A 41 -1.79 -2.54 1.88
CA CYS A 41 -3.10 -2.12 1.37
C CYS A 41 -3.34 -2.60 -0.07
N ALA A 42 -2.33 -2.51 -0.94
CA ALA A 42 -2.43 -2.98 -2.32
C ALA A 42 -2.68 -4.50 -2.41
N THR A 43 -1.93 -5.28 -1.63
CA THR A 43 -2.07 -6.74 -1.61
C THR A 43 -3.39 -7.21 -1.01
N LEU A 44 -3.91 -6.50 0.01
CA LEU A 44 -5.21 -6.77 0.61
C LEU A 44 -6.35 -6.40 -0.34
N ALA A 45 -6.25 -5.25 -1.00
CA ALA A 45 -7.23 -4.84 -1.99
C ALA A 45 -7.25 -5.78 -3.21
N ALA A 46 -6.09 -6.31 -3.62
CA ALA A 46 -6.00 -7.27 -4.71
C ALA A 46 -6.68 -8.61 -4.38
N SER A 47 -6.47 -9.15 -3.18
CA SER A 47 -7.14 -10.38 -2.77
C SER A 47 -8.66 -10.20 -2.67
N TRP A 48 -9.11 -9.11 -2.04
CA TRP A 48 -10.54 -8.81 -1.92
C TRP A 48 -11.21 -8.57 -3.28
N ARG A 49 -10.50 -7.94 -4.23
CA ARG A 49 -11.01 -7.70 -5.58
C ARG A 49 -11.17 -9.01 -6.35
N GLY A 50 -10.22 -9.94 -6.25
CA GLY A 50 -10.34 -11.26 -6.89
C GLY A 50 -11.60 -11.99 -6.42
N ASP A 51 -11.76 -12.11 -5.11
CA ASP A 51 -12.85 -12.90 -4.51
C ASP A 51 -14.22 -12.21 -4.68
N THR A 52 -14.29 -10.89 -4.52
CA THR A 52 -15.57 -10.15 -4.51
C THR A 52 -16.03 -9.69 -5.89
N ALA A 53 -15.11 -9.38 -6.81
CA ALA A 53 -15.50 -8.93 -8.15
C ALA A 53 -16.01 -10.10 -9.00
N ALA A 54 -15.48 -11.31 -8.80
CA ALA A 54 -15.97 -12.52 -9.43
C ALA A 54 -17.30 -13.02 -8.81
N ALA A 55 -17.57 -12.69 -7.55
CA ALA A 55 -18.78 -13.13 -6.86
C ALA A 55 -20.07 -12.57 -7.50
N LEU A 56 -20.86 -13.48 -8.05
CA LEU A 56 -22.18 -13.25 -8.61
C LEU A 56 -23.22 -13.82 -7.65
N THR A 57 -24.18 -12.99 -7.24
CA THR A 57 -25.33 -13.43 -6.44
C THR A 57 -26.59 -13.23 -7.26
N ILE A 58 -27.28 -14.32 -7.56
CA ILE A 58 -28.52 -14.31 -8.33
C ILE A 58 -29.64 -14.66 -7.36
N GLN A 59 -30.61 -13.77 -7.23
CA GLN A 59 -31.78 -13.97 -6.37
C GLN A 59 -32.99 -14.27 -7.25
N VAL A 60 -33.56 -15.46 -7.06
CA VAL A 60 -34.76 -15.92 -7.77
C VAL A 60 -35.95 -15.80 -6.83
N PRO A 61 -36.88 -14.87 -7.07
CA PRO A 61 -38.09 -14.75 -6.27
C PRO A 61 -39.05 -15.90 -6.55
N GLN A 62 -39.72 -16.39 -5.50
CA GLN A 62 -40.69 -17.50 -5.55
C GLN A 62 -40.15 -18.72 -6.30
N PRO A 63 -39.17 -19.43 -5.71
CA PRO A 63 -38.44 -20.49 -6.41
C PRO A 63 -39.31 -21.69 -6.80
N ASP A 64 -40.44 -21.89 -6.11
CA ASP A 64 -41.36 -23.02 -6.29
C ASP A 64 -42.48 -22.73 -7.32
N ASP A 65 -42.57 -21.50 -7.83
CA ASP A 65 -43.55 -21.15 -8.88
C ASP A 65 -43.25 -21.91 -10.19
N PRO A 66 -44.31 -22.31 -10.93
CA PRO A 66 -44.15 -22.99 -12.20
C PRO A 66 -43.45 -22.08 -13.23
N ASP A 67 -42.49 -22.66 -13.95
CA ASP A 67 -41.86 -22.04 -15.11
C ASP A 67 -42.91 -21.91 -16.22
N THR A 68 -43.06 -20.70 -16.78
CA THR A 68 -43.98 -20.44 -17.89
C THR A 68 -43.53 -21.10 -19.20
N ALA A 69 -42.27 -21.57 -19.29
CA ALA A 69 -41.67 -22.12 -20.52
C ALA A 69 -41.37 -23.63 -20.47
N ASN A 70 -41.38 -24.30 -19.31
CA ASN A 70 -41.16 -25.76 -19.17
C ASN A 70 -41.93 -26.33 -17.96
N ASP A 71 -42.12 -27.65 -17.92
CA ASP A 71 -42.68 -28.42 -16.79
C ASP A 71 -41.72 -28.50 -15.57
N GLY A 72 -41.26 -27.36 -15.06
CA GLY A 72 -40.37 -27.30 -13.91
C GLY A 72 -40.56 -26.05 -13.06
N THR A 73 -39.72 -25.88 -12.04
CA THR A 73 -39.74 -24.68 -11.20
C THR A 73 -38.92 -23.55 -11.81
N ARG A 74 -39.28 -22.30 -11.49
CA ARG A 74 -38.53 -21.10 -11.88
C ARG A 74 -37.04 -21.19 -11.53
N LEU A 75 -36.72 -21.80 -10.38
CA LEU A 75 -35.33 -22.08 -9.97
C LEU A 75 -34.59 -23.00 -10.95
N ALA A 76 -35.23 -24.09 -11.39
CA ALA A 76 -34.63 -25.04 -12.32
C ALA A 76 -34.39 -24.43 -13.72
N ALA A 77 -35.24 -23.50 -14.15
CA ALA A 77 -35.05 -22.76 -15.39
C ALA A 77 -33.83 -21.85 -15.34
N VAL A 78 -33.66 -21.10 -14.24
CA VAL A 78 -32.50 -20.23 -14.01
C VAL A 78 -31.21 -21.04 -13.91
N GLN A 79 -31.21 -22.18 -13.21
CA GLN A 79 -30.04 -23.06 -13.15
C GLN A 79 -29.64 -23.59 -14.54
N ARG A 80 -30.60 -24.04 -15.36
CA ARG A 80 -30.33 -24.50 -16.72
C ARG A 80 -29.73 -23.39 -17.59
N ALA A 81 -30.26 -22.17 -17.48
CA ALA A 81 -29.70 -21.04 -18.20
C ALA A 81 -28.25 -20.73 -17.79
N LEU A 82 -27.94 -20.80 -16.49
CA LEU A 82 -26.59 -20.58 -15.97
C LEU A 82 -25.61 -21.71 -16.35
N ALA A 83 -26.09 -22.95 -16.46
CA ALA A 83 -25.26 -24.08 -16.87
C ALA A 83 -24.83 -24.03 -18.35
N VAL A 84 -25.58 -23.29 -19.19
CA VAL A 84 -25.28 -23.11 -20.62
C VAL A 84 -24.42 -21.88 -20.87
N ASP A 85 -24.38 -20.93 -19.93
CA ASP A 85 -23.61 -19.70 -20.05
C ASP A 85 -22.11 -19.97 -19.82
N PRO A 86 -21.23 -19.78 -20.82
CA PRO A 86 -19.79 -20.02 -20.67
C PRO A 86 -19.11 -19.04 -19.72
N ASP A 87 -19.73 -17.88 -19.44
CA ASP A 87 -19.16 -16.82 -18.62
C ASP A 87 -19.42 -17.02 -17.12
N VAL A 88 -20.20 -18.05 -16.74
CA VAL A 88 -20.59 -18.35 -15.36
C VAL A 88 -19.96 -19.69 -14.93
N GLN A 89 -19.18 -19.66 -13.84
CA GLN A 89 -18.61 -20.86 -13.21
C GLN A 89 -19.14 -21.08 -11.80
N ASP A 90 -19.07 -22.34 -11.33
CA ASP A 90 -19.45 -22.76 -9.97
C ASP A 90 -20.83 -22.26 -9.52
N ALA A 91 -21.83 -22.36 -10.40
CA ALA A 91 -23.21 -22.01 -10.05
C ALA A 91 -23.78 -23.02 -9.05
N ALA A 92 -23.84 -22.62 -7.78
CA ALA A 92 -24.36 -23.43 -6.69
C ALA A 92 -25.58 -22.75 -6.04
N VAL A 93 -26.59 -23.54 -5.71
CA VAL A 93 -27.78 -23.04 -5.01
C VAL A 93 -27.56 -23.15 -3.52
N MET A 94 -27.75 -22.04 -2.82
CA MET A 94 -27.61 -22.00 -1.37
C MET A 94 -28.73 -22.78 -0.71
N SER A 95 -28.37 -23.67 0.21
CA SER A 95 -29.36 -24.48 0.93
C SER A 95 -30.21 -23.61 1.87
N LYS A 96 -31.44 -24.04 2.16
CA LYS A 96 -32.32 -23.37 3.12
C LYS A 96 -31.67 -23.28 4.52
N ALA A 97 -30.88 -24.29 4.92
CA ALA A 97 -30.17 -24.33 6.19
C ALA A 97 -29.04 -23.28 6.27
N GLU A 98 -28.25 -23.11 5.20
CA GLU A 98 -27.20 -22.08 5.13
C GLU A 98 -27.81 -20.68 5.13
N MET A 99 -28.87 -20.47 4.34
CA MET A 99 -29.60 -19.20 4.34
C MET A 99 -30.13 -18.84 5.72
N ASN A 100 -30.72 -19.81 6.42
CA ASN A 100 -31.23 -19.61 7.77
C ASN A 100 -30.11 -19.32 8.79
N ARG A 101 -28.94 -19.98 8.65
CA ARG A 101 -27.75 -19.68 9.46
C ARG A 101 -27.24 -18.25 9.27
N LEU A 102 -27.30 -17.71 8.05
CA LEU A 102 -26.90 -16.32 7.77
C LEU A 102 -27.86 -15.29 8.34
N ILE A 103 -29.14 -15.64 8.44
CA ILE A 103 -30.23 -14.75 8.88
C ILE A 103 -30.43 -14.83 10.41
N SER A 104 -30.12 -15.98 11.03
CA SER A 104 -30.27 -16.25 12.47
C SER A 104 -29.70 -15.16 13.40
N PRO A 105 -28.53 -14.54 13.14
CA PRO A 105 -28.01 -13.47 13.99
C PRO A 105 -28.90 -12.23 14.06
N TRP A 106 -29.74 -12.00 13.04
CA TRP A 106 -30.61 -10.84 12.92
C TRP A 106 -32.05 -11.14 13.30
N LEU A 107 -32.54 -12.35 13.03
CA LEU A 107 -33.94 -12.74 13.28
C LEU A 107 -34.14 -13.59 14.54
N GLY A 108 -33.05 -14.07 15.16
CA GLY A 108 -33.08 -14.85 16.41
C GLY A 108 -33.76 -16.23 16.35
N SER A 109 -34.54 -16.52 15.29
CA SER A 109 -35.32 -17.73 15.08
C SER A 109 -35.38 -18.11 13.60
N ASP A 110 -35.75 -19.34 13.29
CA ASP A 110 -35.74 -19.87 11.92
C ASP A 110 -36.71 -19.10 11.02
N ALA A 111 -36.20 -18.49 9.95
CA ALA A 111 -36.99 -17.65 9.02
C ALA A 111 -38.17 -18.41 8.36
N THR A 112 -38.07 -19.73 8.26
CA THR A 112 -39.15 -20.62 7.80
C THR A 112 -40.31 -20.75 8.78
N THR A 113 -40.11 -20.52 10.07
CA THR A 113 -41.19 -20.56 11.07
C THR A 113 -42.06 -19.29 11.07
N LEU A 114 -41.54 -18.20 10.50
CA LEU A 114 -42.23 -16.92 10.33
C LEU A 114 -43.13 -16.85 9.09
N GLY A 115 -43.26 -17.95 8.31
CA GLY A 115 -44.11 -17.99 7.12
C GLY A 115 -43.60 -17.15 5.94
N LEU A 116 -42.34 -16.73 5.96
CA LEU A 116 -41.73 -15.93 4.90
C LEU A 116 -41.37 -16.81 3.71
N SER A 117 -41.87 -16.46 2.52
CA SER A 117 -41.40 -17.05 1.25
C SER A 117 -40.01 -16.50 0.93
N LEU A 118 -38.98 -17.27 1.26
CA LEU A 118 -37.60 -16.87 1.02
C LEU A 118 -37.23 -17.02 -0.47
N PRO A 119 -36.58 -16.01 -1.08
CA PRO A 119 -36.05 -16.16 -2.42
C PRO A 119 -34.91 -17.20 -2.43
N ALA A 120 -34.80 -17.98 -3.51
CA ALA A 120 -33.64 -18.83 -3.68
C ALA A 120 -32.44 -17.97 -4.11
N VAL A 121 -31.28 -18.24 -3.51
CA VAL A 121 -30.04 -17.53 -3.83
C VAL A 121 -29.09 -18.52 -4.49
N ILE A 122 -28.60 -18.14 -5.66
CA ILE A 122 -27.57 -18.87 -6.40
C ILE A 122 -26.29 -18.04 -6.33
N THR A 123 -25.23 -18.65 -5.85
CA THR A 123 -23.88 -18.08 -5.88
C THR A 123 -23.13 -18.64 -7.07
N ALA A 124 -22.48 -17.78 -7.84
CA ALA A 124 -21.65 -18.18 -8.97
C ALA A 124 -20.43 -17.26 -9.10
N GLN A 125 -19.50 -17.64 -9.95
CA GLN A 125 -18.34 -16.82 -10.32
C GLN A 125 -18.49 -16.32 -11.76
N TRP A 126 -18.39 -15.01 -11.96
CA TRP A 126 -18.41 -14.39 -13.28
C TRP A 126 -16.99 -14.31 -13.84
N GLN A 127 -16.76 -14.94 -15.00
CA GLN A 127 -15.49 -14.91 -15.74
C GLN A 127 -15.59 -14.23 -17.11
N GLY A 128 -16.79 -13.80 -17.50
CA GLY A 128 -17.03 -13.12 -18.77
C GLY A 128 -16.36 -11.74 -18.87
N PRO A 129 -15.93 -11.32 -20.07
CA PRO A 129 -15.42 -9.98 -20.29
C PRO A 129 -16.54 -8.93 -20.20
N GLY A 130 -16.49 -8.07 -19.18
CA GLY A 130 -17.37 -6.89 -19.06
C GLY A 130 -18.47 -7.02 -18.01
N SER A 131 -19.59 -6.29 -18.21
CA SER A 131 -20.69 -6.23 -17.24
C SER A 131 -21.67 -7.39 -17.38
N THR A 132 -22.30 -7.76 -16.27
CA THR A 132 -23.32 -8.81 -16.18
C THR A 132 -24.70 -8.35 -16.67
N ASP A 133 -24.82 -7.13 -17.22
CA ASP A 133 -26.10 -6.53 -17.63
C ASP A 133 -26.82 -7.39 -18.68
N LYS A 134 -26.05 -8.02 -19.58
CA LYS A 134 -26.59 -8.94 -20.59
C LYS A 134 -27.23 -10.16 -19.94
N LEU A 135 -26.53 -10.80 -19.01
CA LEU A 135 -27.03 -11.94 -18.23
C LEU A 135 -28.25 -11.53 -17.39
N ALA A 136 -28.21 -10.37 -16.74
CA ALA A 136 -29.34 -9.85 -15.98
C ALA A 136 -30.59 -9.66 -16.85
N SER A 137 -30.44 -9.09 -18.05
CA SER A 137 -31.55 -8.91 -18.98
C SER A 137 -32.12 -10.24 -19.50
N GLN A 138 -31.27 -11.25 -19.70
CA GLN A 138 -31.67 -12.58 -20.13
C GLN A 138 -32.46 -13.30 -19.03
N LEU A 139 -31.96 -13.26 -17.79
CA LEU A 139 -32.62 -13.86 -16.63
C LEU A 139 -33.95 -13.18 -16.31
N GLN A 140 -34.06 -11.85 -16.47
CA GLN A 140 -35.32 -11.13 -16.29
C GLN A 140 -36.38 -11.50 -17.33
N ARG A 141 -35.98 -11.78 -18.58
CA ARG A 141 -36.92 -12.24 -19.63
C ARG A 141 -37.48 -13.63 -19.35
N MET A 142 -36.68 -14.53 -18.76
CA MET A 142 -37.12 -15.90 -18.44
C MET A 142 -37.87 -15.97 -17.10
N SER A 143 -37.45 -15.18 -16.12
CA SER A 143 -38.01 -15.18 -14.77
C SER A 143 -38.13 -13.72 -14.29
N PRO A 144 -39.33 -13.11 -14.45
CA PRO A 144 -39.58 -11.76 -14.00
C PRO A 144 -39.26 -11.60 -12.50
N GLY A 145 -38.46 -10.58 -12.17
CA GLY A 145 -38.03 -10.30 -10.80
C GLY A 145 -36.72 -10.94 -10.36
N THR A 146 -36.05 -11.74 -11.20
CA THR A 146 -34.69 -12.23 -10.91
C THR A 146 -33.71 -11.06 -10.81
N LEU A 147 -33.02 -10.97 -9.68
CA LEU A 147 -32.03 -9.91 -9.41
C LEU A 147 -30.63 -10.49 -9.48
N VAL A 148 -29.83 -9.96 -10.39
CA VAL A 148 -28.40 -10.28 -10.47
C VAL A 148 -27.64 -9.16 -9.77
N LYS A 149 -26.94 -9.51 -8.69
CA LYS A 149 -26.05 -8.59 -7.97
C LYS A 149 -24.61 -9.03 -8.16
N THR A 150 -23.78 -8.10 -8.60
CA THR A 150 -22.32 -8.27 -8.68
C THR A 150 -21.62 -7.47 -7.58
N GLY A 151 -20.59 -8.06 -6.98
CA GLY A 151 -19.68 -7.32 -6.08
C GLY A 151 -18.77 -6.31 -6.79
N ALA A 152 -18.77 -6.28 -8.13
CA ALA A 152 -17.87 -5.47 -8.96
C ALA A 152 -17.86 -3.97 -8.64
N LEU A 153 -19.03 -3.35 -8.40
CA LEU A 153 -19.10 -1.91 -8.06
C LEU A 153 -18.45 -1.59 -6.71
N TRP A 154 -18.64 -2.44 -5.72
CA TRP A 154 -18.00 -2.26 -4.42
C TRP A 154 -16.49 -2.53 -4.52
N ALA A 155 -16.09 -3.57 -5.25
CA ALA A 155 -14.69 -3.86 -5.53
C ALA A 155 -13.99 -2.70 -6.26
N ALA A 156 -14.68 -2.03 -7.20
CA ALA A 156 -14.17 -0.83 -7.87
C ALA A 156 -13.99 0.36 -6.92
N ARG A 157 -14.94 0.59 -5.99
CA ARG A 157 -14.81 1.64 -4.96
C ARG A 157 -13.65 1.37 -4.00
N VAL A 158 -13.47 0.12 -3.57
CA VAL A 158 -12.31 -0.29 -2.74
C VAL A 158 -11.00 -0.11 -3.50
N ALA A 159 -10.98 -0.41 -4.81
CA ALA A 159 -9.82 -0.16 -5.66
C ALA A 159 -9.49 1.34 -5.75
N ALA A 160 -10.49 2.20 -5.94
CA ALA A 160 -10.31 3.64 -5.97
C ALA A 160 -9.75 4.18 -4.64
N LEU A 161 -10.26 3.69 -3.50
CA LEU A 161 -9.75 4.04 -2.17
C LEU A 161 -8.27 3.64 -2.00
N THR A 162 -7.90 2.47 -2.52
CA THR A 162 -6.53 1.95 -2.47
C THR A 162 -5.58 2.87 -3.25
N ILE A 163 -6.00 3.34 -4.42
CA ILE A 163 -5.21 4.29 -5.24
C ILE A 163 -5.03 5.62 -4.50
N SER A 164 -6.08 6.13 -3.86
CA SER A 164 -5.98 7.35 -3.04
C SER A 164 -5.01 7.18 -1.86
N LEU A 165 -5.04 6.03 -1.19
CA LEU A 165 -4.10 5.72 -0.10
C LEU A 165 -2.65 5.64 -0.61
N GLN A 166 -2.42 5.05 -1.78
CA GLN A 166 -1.11 5.00 -2.42
C GLN A 166 -0.61 6.42 -2.78
N ALA A 167 -1.49 7.28 -3.28
CA ALA A 167 -1.15 8.68 -3.55
C ALA A 167 -0.75 9.43 -2.27
N CYS A 168 -1.48 9.22 -1.16
CA CYS A 168 -1.11 9.78 0.14
C CYS A 168 0.25 9.27 0.63
N ALA A 169 0.51 7.96 0.51
CA ALA A 169 1.80 7.38 0.88
C ALA A 169 2.95 7.98 0.06
N LEU A 170 2.75 8.15 -1.26
CA LEU A 170 3.72 8.79 -2.14
C LEU A 170 3.97 10.27 -1.78
N ALA A 171 2.91 11.01 -1.43
CA ALA A 171 3.04 12.38 -0.96
C ALA A 171 3.86 12.47 0.34
N VAL A 172 3.62 11.56 1.30
CA VAL A 172 4.41 11.48 2.55
C VAL A 172 5.88 11.18 2.25
N LEU A 173 6.17 10.23 1.35
CA LEU A 173 7.54 9.91 0.94
C LEU A 173 8.24 11.11 0.31
N LEU A 174 7.55 11.87 -0.54
CA LEU A 174 8.09 13.10 -1.13
C LEU A 174 8.43 14.14 -0.05
N VAL A 175 7.54 14.34 0.92
CA VAL A 175 7.80 15.28 2.03
C VAL A 175 9.00 14.81 2.85
N VAL A 176 9.07 13.53 3.22
CA VAL A 176 10.21 12.95 3.97
C VAL A 176 11.52 13.12 3.21
N ALA A 177 11.53 12.86 1.89
CA ALA A 177 12.70 13.06 1.04
C ALA A 177 13.15 14.53 1.01
N LEU A 178 12.20 15.46 0.92
CA LEU A 178 12.47 16.90 0.87
C LEU A 178 13.02 17.42 2.21
N VAL A 179 12.47 16.93 3.33
CA VAL A 179 12.99 17.24 4.67
C VAL A 179 14.40 16.67 4.84
N ALA A 180 14.64 15.41 4.45
CA ALA A 180 15.97 14.80 4.51
C ALA A 180 17.00 15.61 3.70
N ALA A 181 16.64 16.04 2.49
CA ALA A 181 17.47 16.90 1.67
C ALA A 181 17.75 18.25 2.36
N ALA A 182 16.74 18.91 2.93
CA ALA A 182 16.93 20.17 3.64
C ALA A 182 17.89 20.01 4.84
N VAL A 183 17.76 18.94 5.62
CA VAL A 183 18.63 18.64 6.76
C VAL A 183 20.08 18.42 6.31
N VAL A 184 20.30 17.61 5.26
CA VAL A 184 21.63 17.37 4.70
C VAL A 184 22.24 18.65 4.16
N ALA A 185 21.45 19.50 3.49
CA ALA A 185 21.92 20.78 2.97
C ALA A 185 22.36 21.72 4.10
N VAL A 186 21.56 21.85 5.17
CA VAL A 186 21.90 22.66 6.34
C VAL A 186 23.16 22.15 7.02
N ALA A 187 23.27 20.83 7.22
CA ALA A 187 24.43 20.23 7.86
C ALA A 187 25.71 20.39 7.02
N THR A 188 25.61 20.24 5.70
CA THR A 188 26.73 20.46 4.77
C THR A 188 27.18 21.92 4.80
N ARG A 189 26.23 22.88 4.77
CA ARG A 189 26.53 24.31 4.88
C ARG A 189 27.20 24.66 6.21
N SER A 190 26.75 24.10 7.32
CA SER A 190 27.39 24.33 8.62
C SER A 190 28.80 23.76 8.67
N GLY A 191 29.04 22.58 8.06
CA GLY A 191 30.37 21.98 7.98
C GLY A 191 31.34 22.80 7.13
N LEU A 192 30.88 23.31 5.97
CA LEU A 192 31.67 24.21 5.13
C LEU A 192 32.04 25.52 5.84
N ALA A 193 31.10 26.10 6.59
CA ALA A 193 31.35 27.34 7.33
C ALA A 193 32.41 27.18 8.44
N GLN A 194 32.47 26.01 9.09
CA GLN A 194 33.46 25.72 10.13
C GLN A 194 34.87 25.46 9.58
N LEU A 195 34.96 24.84 8.40
CA LEU A 195 36.23 24.43 7.79
C LEU A 195 36.77 25.46 6.79
N ARG A 196 36.20 26.67 6.74
CA ARG A 196 36.52 27.68 5.73
C ARG A 196 38.01 28.01 5.67
N GLU A 197 38.65 28.21 6.83
CA GLU A 197 40.08 28.55 6.90
C GLU A 197 41.00 27.42 6.40
N THR A 198 40.64 26.17 6.73
CA THR A 198 41.32 24.97 6.21
C THR A 198 41.13 24.82 4.70
N ILE A 199 39.93 25.09 4.21
CA ILE A 199 39.59 25.04 2.77
C ILE A 199 40.40 26.10 2.02
N ASP A 200 40.43 27.35 2.50
CA ASP A 200 41.19 28.44 1.87
C ASP A 200 42.69 28.11 1.79
N THR A 201 43.24 27.48 2.83
CA THR A 201 44.65 27.04 2.85
C THR A 201 44.92 25.95 1.81
N VAL A 202 44.04 24.96 1.68
CA VAL A 202 44.17 23.86 0.71
C VAL A 202 43.89 24.34 -0.72
N HIS A 203 42.99 25.30 -0.89
CA HIS A 203 42.70 25.93 -2.17
C HIS A 203 43.91 26.73 -2.67
N GLY A 204 44.62 27.43 -1.76
CA GLY A 204 45.90 28.08 -2.04
C GLY A 204 47.03 27.13 -2.48
N LEU A 205 46.89 25.83 -2.24
CA LEU A 205 47.83 24.77 -2.68
C LEU A 205 47.40 24.10 -4.01
N GLY A 206 46.30 24.54 -4.64
CA GLY A 206 45.87 24.11 -5.98
C GLY A 206 44.82 22.99 -6.02
N ALA A 207 44.09 22.74 -4.94
CA ALA A 207 43.00 21.75 -4.95
C ALA A 207 41.79 22.22 -5.78
N LEU A 208 41.24 21.36 -6.65
CA LEU A 208 40.04 21.68 -7.40
C LEU A 208 38.77 21.61 -6.52
N ASP A 209 37.86 22.54 -6.76
CA ASP A 209 36.51 22.62 -6.18
C ASP A 209 35.70 21.32 -6.28
N SER A 210 35.91 20.57 -7.37
CA SER A 210 35.29 19.27 -7.59
C SER A 210 35.74 18.21 -6.58
N ASP A 211 36.99 18.27 -6.14
CA ASP A 211 37.57 17.28 -5.23
C ASP A 211 37.04 17.49 -3.81
N ILE A 212 36.88 18.76 -3.42
CA ILE A 212 36.27 19.14 -2.14
C ILE A 212 34.80 18.70 -2.15
N ALA A 213 34.05 19.01 -3.21
CA ALA A 213 32.66 18.60 -3.35
C ALA A 213 32.46 17.07 -3.32
N ALA A 214 33.34 16.31 -3.97
CA ALA A 214 33.28 14.86 -3.98
C ALA A 214 33.49 14.27 -2.58
N ARG A 215 34.42 14.80 -1.78
CA ARG A 215 34.67 14.33 -0.41
C ARG A 215 33.49 14.60 0.53
N PHE A 216 32.90 15.79 0.45
CA PHE A 216 31.69 16.11 1.23
C PHE A 216 30.49 15.25 0.82
N ALA A 217 30.30 15.04 -0.49
CA ALA A 217 29.25 14.16 -1.01
C ALA A 217 29.44 12.71 -0.55
N ALA A 218 30.67 12.18 -0.58
CA ALA A 218 30.97 10.84 -0.10
C ALA A 218 30.65 10.66 1.39
N ARG A 219 31.02 11.64 2.24
CA ARG A 219 30.70 11.62 3.67
C ARG A 219 29.19 11.67 3.90
N ALA A 220 28.47 12.58 3.24
CA ALA A 220 27.02 12.69 3.35
C ALA A 220 26.31 11.39 2.90
N THR A 221 26.81 10.75 1.83
CA THR A 221 26.28 9.48 1.33
C THR A 221 26.48 8.36 2.34
N TRP A 222 27.66 8.24 2.96
CA TRP A 222 27.93 7.23 3.98
C TRP A 222 27.09 7.41 5.25
N LEU A 223 26.93 8.66 5.70
CA LEU A 223 26.06 9.00 6.83
C LEU A 223 24.60 8.67 6.53
N ALA A 224 24.14 8.99 5.31
CA ALA A 224 22.78 8.68 4.87
C ALA A 224 22.55 7.16 4.73
N LEU A 225 23.52 6.42 4.18
CA LEU A 225 23.49 4.96 4.10
C LEU A 225 23.43 4.32 5.48
N GLY A 226 24.32 4.72 6.39
CA GLY A 226 24.36 4.16 7.74
C GLY A 226 23.08 4.44 8.53
N GLY A 227 22.59 5.68 8.49
CA GLY A 227 21.34 6.07 9.12
C GLY A 227 20.15 5.31 8.54
N SER A 228 20.00 5.31 7.21
CA SER A 228 18.87 4.66 6.53
C SER A 228 18.88 3.14 6.67
N ALA A 229 20.04 2.49 6.65
CA ALA A 229 20.16 1.07 6.93
C ALA A 229 19.66 0.74 8.34
N GLY A 230 20.10 1.51 9.35
CA GLY A 230 19.63 1.34 10.73
C GLY A 230 18.12 1.59 10.88
N GLY A 231 17.60 2.64 10.26
CA GLY A 231 16.17 2.98 10.26
C GLY A 231 15.31 1.92 9.57
N THR A 232 15.76 1.40 8.43
CA THR A 232 15.07 0.34 7.68
C THR A 232 15.08 -0.97 8.45
N LEU A 233 16.21 -1.32 9.09
CA LEU A 233 16.30 -2.51 9.94
C LEU A 233 15.35 -2.42 11.14
N LEU A 234 15.24 -1.25 11.77
CA LEU A 234 14.27 -0.98 12.85
C LEU A 234 12.82 -0.97 12.37
N ALA A 235 12.56 -0.71 11.08
CA ALA A 235 11.21 -0.77 10.52
C ALA A 235 10.69 -2.20 10.36
N LEU A 236 11.57 -3.18 10.15
CA LEU A 236 11.18 -4.59 9.99
C LEU A 236 10.31 -5.14 11.13
N PRO A 237 10.67 -5.02 12.43
CA PRO A 237 9.81 -5.50 13.52
C PRO A 237 8.49 -4.74 13.59
N ALA A 238 8.46 -3.44 13.29
CA ALA A 238 7.23 -2.66 13.25
C ALA A 238 6.30 -3.11 12.11
N LEU A 239 6.85 -3.40 10.93
CA LEU A 239 6.12 -3.96 9.80
C LEU A 239 5.62 -5.38 10.09
N ALA A 240 6.43 -6.21 10.75
CA ALA A 240 6.02 -7.56 11.17
C ALA A 240 4.85 -7.49 12.18
N TRP A 241 4.91 -6.55 13.12
CA TRP A 241 3.81 -6.30 14.07
C TRP A 241 2.52 -5.87 13.37
N LEU A 242 2.62 -4.94 12.40
CA LEU A 242 1.46 -4.53 11.59
C LEU A 242 0.90 -5.68 10.75
N ALA A 243 1.77 -6.53 10.18
CA ALA A 243 1.34 -7.70 9.42
C ALA A 243 0.59 -8.71 10.30
N TRP A 244 1.04 -8.91 11.55
CA TRP A 244 0.36 -9.76 12.51
C TRP A 244 -1.04 -9.24 12.86
N LEU A 245 -1.19 -7.93 13.08
CA LEU A 245 -2.49 -7.29 13.30
C LEU A 245 -3.43 -7.39 12.08
N ALA A 246 -2.86 -7.36 10.88
CA ALA A 246 -3.61 -7.46 9.64
C ALA A 246 -4.00 -8.91 9.25
N ALA A 247 -3.39 -9.91 9.90
CA ALA A 247 -3.55 -11.32 9.56
C ALA A 247 -5.02 -11.81 9.52
N PRO A 248 -5.93 -11.39 10.42
CA PRO A 248 -7.34 -11.78 10.38
C PRO A 248 -8.06 -11.35 9.08
N PHE A 249 -7.60 -10.27 8.43
CA PHE A 249 -8.21 -9.72 7.22
C PHE A 249 -7.67 -10.35 5.92
N THR A 250 -6.54 -11.05 5.99
CA THR A 250 -5.85 -11.65 4.82
C THR A 250 -6.19 -13.12 4.59
N GLY A 251 -7.07 -13.71 5.41
CA GLY A 251 -7.50 -15.10 5.32
C GLY A 251 -6.46 -16.12 5.83
N PRO A 252 -6.86 -17.37 6.07
CA PRO A 252 -6.00 -18.40 6.65
C PRO A 252 -4.81 -18.79 5.76
N ALA A 253 -4.89 -18.56 4.44
CA ALA A 253 -3.86 -18.93 3.47
C ALA A 253 -2.56 -18.11 3.57
N ARG A 254 -2.55 -16.95 4.25
CA ARG A 254 -1.34 -16.14 4.47
C ARG A 254 -0.76 -16.23 5.88
N LEU A 255 -1.33 -17.05 6.76
CA LEU A 255 -0.82 -17.30 8.12
C LEU A 255 0.45 -18.17 8.16
N GLY A 256 0.95 -18.61 7.00
CA GLY A 256 2.17 -19.41 6.85
C GLY A 256 3.47 -18.61 7.01
N GLY A 257 3.70 -18.05 8.21
CA GLY A 257 5.02 -17.67 8.71
C GLY A 257 5.40 -16.19 8.61
N PHE A 258 6.13 -15.73 9.62
CA PHE A 258 6.82 -14.41 9.71
C PHE A 258 7.66 -14.04 8.47
N PHE A 259 7.94 -15.02 7.59
CA PHE A 259 8.80 -14.91 6.41
C PHE A 259 8.07 -14.88 5.07
N ASN A 260 6.75 -15.03 5.02
CA ASN A 260 6.00 -14.89 3.75
C ASN A 260 5.74 -13.41 3.45
N LEU A 261 6.81 -12.60 3.52
CA LEU A 261 6.80 -11.25 3.01
C LEU A 261 6.62 -11.35 1.49
N PRO A 262 5.71 -10.57 0.89
CA PRO A 262 5.64 -10.42 -0.55
C PRO A 262 7.06 -10.21 -1.11
N PRO A 263 7.49 -10.88 -2.20
CA PRO A 263 8.84 -10.71 -2.73
C PRO A 263 9.16 -9.24 -3.06
N ALA A 264 8.13 -8.44 -3.33
CA ALA A 264 8.23 -6.98 -3.45
C ALA A 264 8.74 -6.27 -2.18
N LEU A 265 8.36 -6.72 -0.99
CA LEU A 265 8.84 -6.19 0.29
C LEU A 265 10.31 -6.54 0.54
N ILE A 266 10.75 -7.74 0.14
CA ILE A 266 12.15 -8.17 0.25
C ILE A 266 13.03 -7.33 -0.69
N ALA A 267 12.58 -7.10 -1.92
CA ALA A 267 13.27 -6.24 -2.90
C ALA A 267 13.34 -4.76 -2.45
N LEU A 268 12.40 -4.32 -1.60
CA LEU A 268 12.31 -2.94 -1.13
C LEU A 268 13.32 -2.62 -0.02
N VAL A 269 13.70 -3.61 0.80
CA VAL A 269 14.65 -3.44 1.92
C VAL A 269 16.00 -2.84 1.47
N PRO A 270 16.65 -3.30 0.38
CA PRO A 270 17.87 -2.63 -0.11
C PRO A 270 17.59 -1.35 -0.91
N LEU A 271 16.39 -1.18 -1.48
CA LEU A 271 16.07 -0.01 -2.31
C LEU A 271 15.92 1.27 -1.48
N LEU A 272 15.38 1.17 -0.27
CA LEU A 272 15.19 2.30 0.64
C LEU A 272 16.50 2.99 1.05
N PRO A 273 17.52 2.25 1.54
CA PRO A 273 18.84 2.81 1.81
C PRO A 273 19.50 3.38 0.55
N ALA A 274 19.34 2.71 -0.60
CA ALA A 274 19.89 3.18 -1.86
C ALA A 274 19.25 4.52 -2.30
N ALA A 275 17.93 4.67 -2.17
CA ALA A 275 17.23 5.91 -2.47
C ALA A 275 17.64 7.04 -1.51
N ALA A 276 17.75 6.76 -0.21
CA ALA A 276 18.23 7.72 0.78
C ALA A 276 19.68 8.16 0.49
N ALA A 277 20.54 7.23 0.09
CA ALA A 277 21.91 7.52 -0.32
C ALA A 277 21.97 8.42 -1.56
N LEU A 278 21.12 8.15 -2.56
CA LEU A 278 21.03 8.95 -3.78
C LEU A 278 20.56 10.38 -3.47
N ILE A 279 19.55 10.54 -2.61
CA ILE A 279 19.05 11.85 -2.16
C ILE A 279 20.14 12.61 -1.38
N GLY A 280 20.85 11.94 -0.47
CA GLY A 280 21.97 12.53 0.27
C GLY A 280 23.10 12.99 -0.66
N TRP A 281 23.47 12.15 -1.62
CA TRP A 281 24.52 12.44 -2.60
C TRP A 281 24.17 13.63 -3.50
N THR A 282 22.98 13.62 -4.09
CA THR A 282 22.50 14.72 -4.97
C THR A 282 22.38 16.05 -4.23
N THR A 283 21.83 16.01 -3.01
CA THR A 283 21.69 17.21 -2.17
C THR A 283 23.05 17.80 -1.79
N ALA A 284 24.00 16.97 -1.38
CA ALA A 284 25.35 17.42 -1.04
C ALA A 284 26.07 18.02 -2.25
N GLN A 285 25.99 17.36 -3.42
CA GLN A 285 26.54 17.86 -4.69
C GLN A 285 25.97 19.25 -5.05
N LEU A 286 24.65 19.42 -5.01
CA LEU A 286 23.99 20.68 -5.35
C LEU A 286 24.34 21.79 -4.36
N THR A 287 24.38 21.47 -3.06
CA THR A 287 24.65 22.44 -2.00
C THR A 287 26.09 22.95 -2.08
N VAL A 288 27.07 22.06 -2.27
CA VAL A 288 28.49 22.44 -2.35
C VAL A 288 28.76 23.20 -3.65
N ARG A 289 28.26 22.73 -4.80
CA ARG A 289 28.43 23.43 -6.09
C ARG A 289 27.76 24.80 -6.09
N GLY A 290 26.61 24.94 -5.43
CA GLY A 290 25.94 26.23 -5.25
C GLY A 290 26.74 27.21 -4.40
N TRP A 291 27.42 26.70 -3.36
CA TRP A 291 28.26 27.51 -2.47
C TRP A 291 29.56 27.96 -3.14
N LEU A 292 30.22 27.06 -3.87
CA LEU A 292 31.47 27.37 -4.59
C LEU A 292 31.27 28.41 -5.71
N ARG A 293 30.11 28.44 -6.36
CA ARG A 293 29.76 29.50 -7.33
C ARG A 293 29.68 30.92 -6.74
N HIS A 294 29.64 31.05 -5.41
CA HIS A 294 29.58 32.34 -4.70
C HIS A 294 30.92 32.76 -4.10
N LEU A 295 31.99 31.99 -4.30
CA LEU A 295 33.34 32.45 -3.98
C LEU A 295 33.86 33.29 -5.17
N PRO A 296 34.32 34.53 -4.91
CA PRO A 296 34.89 35.40 -5.94
C PRO A 296 36.24 34.89 -6.45
#